data_AF-A0A928X7C6-F1
#
_entry.id   AF-A0A928X7C6-F1
#
_cell.length_a   1.000
_cell.length_b   1.000
_cell.length_c   1.000
_cell.angle_alpha   90.00
_cell.angle_beta   90.00
_cell.angle_gamma   90.00
#
_symmetry.space_group_name_H-M   'P 1'
#
loop_
_entity.id
_entity.type
_entity.pdbx_description
1 polymer ?
#
loop_
_entity_poly.entity_id
_entity_poly.type
_entity_poly.pdbx_seq_one_letter_code
_entity_poly.pdbx_strand_id
1 'polypeptide(L)'
;MRKLACLLMVFLLAGCMATLSPYLNQSVQEGEERVAGIGDTFFEHSAGQNKTDPMMPMLGEIPVSGEKYDLTILELNQERIGLQYNEFYYQPPHTIGNTTIPGGWMVKQGFNNRFDYAVADKIVRFKGYEFEVLSVENGQIKYRRLK
;
A
#
# COMPACT_ATOMS: atom_id res chain seq x y z
N MET A 1 -33.88 -42.72 7.15
CA MET A 1 -32.57 -42.51 7.81
C MET A 1 -31.62 -41.82 6.84
N ARG A 2 -30.96 -40.78 7.36
CA ARG A 2 -30.06 -39.81 6.73
C ARG A 2 -29.01 -40.41 5.80
N LYS A 3 -28.82 -39.86 4.60
CA LYS A 3 -27.50 -39.68 3.92
C LYS A 3 -27.60 -38.56 2.87
N LEU A 4 -27.55 -37.31 3.32
CA LEU A 4 -27.33 -36.15 2.45
C LEU A 4 -26.35 -35.23 3.16
N ALA A 5 -25.05 -35.44 2.95
CA ALA A 5 -23.96 -34.53 3.28
C ALA A 5 -22.64 -35.25 2.99
N CYS A 6 -22.20 -35.26 1.73
CA CYS A 6 -20.81 -35.62 1.40
C CYS A 6 -20.37 -34.98 0.08
N LEU A 7 -20.83 -33.75 -0.19
CA LEU A 7 -20.42 -33.02 -1.40
C LEU A 7 -20.30 -31.53 -1.12
N LEU A 8 -19.55 -31.15 -0.06
CA LEU A 8 -19.32 -29.75 0.27
C LEU A 8 -18.04 -29.58 1.09
N MET A 9 -16.93 -30.17 0.64
CA MET A 9 -15.64 -30.01 1.33
C MET A 9 -14.43 -30.16 0.39
N VAL A 10 -14.56 -29.71 -0.85
CA VAL A 10 -13.42 -29.68 -1.81
C VAL A 10 -13.17 -28.28 -2.40
N PHE A 11 -14.06 -27.31 -2.18
CA PHE A 11 -13.89 -25.92 -2.67
C PHE A 11 -13.20 -24.97 -1.68
N LEU A 12 -12.74 -25.44 -0.51
CA LEU A 12 -12.15 -24.61 0.55
C LEU A 12 -10.61 -24.48 0.49
N LEU A 13 -9.94 -25.06 -0.51
CA LEU A 13 -8.46 -25.02 -0.61
C LEU A 13 -7.94 -24.36 -1.90
N ALA A 14 -8.81 -23.80 -2.74
CA ALA A 14 -8.41 -23.14 -3.98
C ALA A 14 -8.25 -21.61 -3.85
N GLY A 15 -7.90 -21.10 -2.65
CA GLY A 15 -7.91 -19.67 -2.36
C GLY A 15 -6.63 -19.11 -1.73
N CYS A 16 -5.50 -19.82 -1.76
CA CYS A 16 -4.23 -19.32 -1.20
C CYS A 16 -3.07 -19.34 -2.20
N MET A 17 -3.38 -19.30 -3.49
CA MET A 17 -2.46 -18.80 -4.51
C MET A 17 -3.03 -17.49 -5.03
N ALA A 18 -3.27 -16.53 -4.12
CA ALA A 18 -3.21 -15.14 -4.54
C ALA A 18 -1.77 -14.97 -5.01
N THR A 19 -1.60 -14.90 -6.32
CA THR A 19 -0.41 -14.43 -6.98
C THR A 19 0.00 -13.14 -6.27
N LEU A 20 0.95 -13.26 -5.35
CA LEU A 20 1.81 -12.16 -4.93
C LEU A 20 2.63 -11.81 -6.17
N SER A 21 1.96 -11.21 -7.17
CA SER A 21 2.66 -10.31 -8.06
C SER A 21 3.30 -9.32 -7.10
N PRO A 22 4.64 -9.16 -7.11
CA PRO A 22 5.21 -8.01 -6.45
C PRO A 22 4.51 -6.83 -7.11
N TYR A 23 3.61 -6.16 -6.39
CA TYR A 23 3.10 -4.86 -6.77
C TYR A 23 4.28 -3.89 -6.63
N LEU A 24 5.23 -4.05 -7.53
CA LEU A 24 6.31 -3.14 -7.82
C LEU A 24 5.64 -1.90 -8.36
N ASN A 25 5.63 -0.86 -7.54
CA ASN A 25 5.56 0.54 -7.94
C ASN A 25 4.47 0.90 -8.95
N GLN A 26 3.31 1.32 -8.46
CA GLN A 26 2.61 2.39 -9.17
C GLN A 26 2.21 3.46 -8.17
N SER A 27 3.09 4.47 -8.02
CA SER A 27 2.62 5.79 -7.62
C SER A 27 1.46 6.16 -8.53
N VAL A 28 0.36 6.65 -7.98
CA VAL A 28 -0.78 7.15 -8.77
C VAL A 28 -0.23 8.12 -9.82
N GLN A 29 -0.42 7.79 -11.10
CA GLN A 29 0.06 8.62 -12.20
C GLN A 29 -0.79 9.88 -12.27
N GLU A 30 -0.19 11.00 -12.68
CA GLU A 30 -0.93 12.24 -12.86
C GLU A 30 -2.05 12.06 -13.90
N GLY A 31 -3.24 12.53 -13.56
CA GLY A 31 -4.45 12.41 -14.38
C GLY A 31 -5.15 11.05 -14.33
N GLU A 32 -4.56 10.01 -13.75
CA GLU A 32 -5.18 8.69 -13.64
C GLU A 32 -6.23 8.66 -12.53
N GLU A 33 -7.45 8.24 -12.85
CA GLU A 33 -8.51 8.02 -11.86
C GLU A 33 -8.30 6.69 -11.13
N ARG A 34 -8.44 6.71 -9.82
CA ARG A 34 -8.33 5.55 -8.94
C ARG A 34 -9.53 5.48 -8.01
N VAL A 35 -9.83 4.26 -7.57
CA VAL A 35 -10.82 3.98 -6.53
C VAL A 35 -10.12 3.27 -5.38
N ALA A 36 -10.34 3.72 -4.15
CA ALA A 36 -9.77 3.13 -2.95
C ALA A 36 -10.80 3.10 -1.81
N GLY A 37 -10.66 2.18 -0.87
CA GLY A 37 -11.46 2.07 0.33
C GLY A 37 -10.63 2.16 1.60
N ILE A 38 -11.28 2.00 2.75
CA ILE A 38 -10.58 1.92 4.05
C ILE A 38 -9.62 0.73 4.05
N GLY A 39 -8.38 0.95 4.49
CA GLY A 39 -7.29 -0.02 4.50
C GLY A 39 -6.42 0.02 3.24
N ASP A 40 -6.90 0.62 2.15
CA ASP A 40 -6.12 0.73 0.91
C ASP A 40 -5.09 1.87 0.99
N THR A 41 -4.03 1.73 0.20
CA THR A 41 -3.04 2.79 -0.02
C THR A 41 -3.62 3.85 -0.94
N PHE A 42 -3.87 5.04 -0.40
CA PHE A 42 -4.26 6.23 -1.13
C PHE A 42 -3.13 6.79 -2.00
N PHE A 43 -1.89 6.71 -1.50
CA PHE A 43 -0.73 7.18 -2.24
C PHE A 43 0.53 6.46 -1.78
N GLU A 44 1.39 6.09 -2.73
CA GLU A 44 2.73 5.57 -2.46
C GLU A 44 3.76 6.41 -3.21
N HIS A 45 4.83 6.77 -2.50
CA HIS A 45 6.02 7.38 -3.07
C HIS A 45 7.23 6.49 -2.81
N SER A 46 8.03 6.28 -3.85
CA SER A 46 9.33 5.66 -3.75
C SER A 46 10.30 6.38 -4.70
N ALA A 47 11.29 7.06 -4.14
CA ALA A 47 12.37 7.68 -4.89
C ALA A 47 13.70 7.15 -4.36
N GLY A 48 14.65 6.89 -5.26
CA GLY A 48 15.97 6.44 -4.86
C GLY A 48 16.67 5.56 -5.88
N GLN A 49 17.81 5.00 -5.47
CA GLN A 49 18.53 4.07 -6.33
C GLN A 49 17.98 2.67 -6.13
N ASN A 50 17.61 2.04 -7.24
CA ASN A 50 17.34 0.62 -7.24
C ASN A 50 18.66 -0.16 -7.25
N LYS A 51 18.70 -1.26 -6.52
CA LYS A 51 19.76 -2.27 -6.61
C LYS A 51 19.15 -3.65 -6.65
N THR A 52 19.79 -4.55 -7.37
CA THR A 52 19.50 -5.98 -7.24
C THR A 52 20.05 -6.46 -5.91
N ASP A 53 19.21 -7.08 -5.08
CA ASP A 53 19.69 -7.79 -3.89
C ASP A 53 20.39 -9.08 -4.35
N PRO A 54 21.71 -9.25 -4.12
CA PRO A 54 22.42 -10.45 -4.54
C PRO A 54 21.93 -11.72 -3.83
N MET A 55 21.24 -11.59 -2.69
CA MET A 55 20.66 -12.72 -1.97
C MET A 55 19.23 -13.05 -2.43
N MET A 56 18.57 -12.14 -3.16
CA MET A 56 17.21 -12.32 -3.70
C MET A 56 17.10 -11.80 -5.14
N PRO A 57 17.90 -12.31 -6.10
CA PRO A 57 17.91 -11.81 -7.48
C PRO A 57 16.57 -11.98 -8.21
N MET A 58 15.74 -12.92 -7.75
CA MET A 58 14.38 -13.16 -8.27
C MET A 58 13.40 -12.01 -8.02
N LEU A 59 13.68 -11.14 -7.05
CA LEU A 59 12.86 -9.96 -6.75
C LEU A 59 13.14 -8.79 -7.70
N GLY A 60 14.15 -8.91 -8.57
CA GLY A 60 14.57 -7.86 -9.47
C GLY A 60 15.28 -6.71 -8.76
N GLU A 61 15.17 -5.52 -9.36
CA GLU A 61 15.69 -4.29 -8.80
C GLU A 61 14.76 -3.77 -7.70
N ILE A 62 15.26 -3.66 -6.47
CA ILE A 62 14.53 -3.06 -5.35
C ILE A 62 15.11 -1.68 -5.03
N PRO A 63 14.30 -0.65 -4.75
CA PRO A 63 14.82 0.59 -4.19
C PRO A 63 15.46 0.27 -2.84
N VAL A 64 16.75 0.59 -2.66
CA VAL A 64 17.50 0.32 -1.42
C VAL A 64 18.03 1.58 -0.75
N SER A 65 17.74 2.74 -1.34
CA SER A 65 18.07 4.06 -0.80
C SER A 65 16.97 5.05 -1.18
N GLY A 66 16.96 6.21 -0.52
CA GLY A 66 16.04 7.30 -0.82
C GLY A 66 14.76 7.31 0.03
N GLU A 67 13.77 8.07 -0.42
CA GLU A 67 12.52 8.30 0.30
C GLU A 67 11.49 7.25 -0.10
N LYS A 68 10.97 6.50 0.88
CA LYS A 68 9.80 5.65 0.71
C LYS A 68 8.77 5.99 1.78
N TYR A 69 7.55 6.22 1.34
CA TYR A 69 6.42 6.45 2.23
C TYR A 69 5.09 6.18 1.55
N ASP A 70 4.06 5.94 2.36
CA ASP A 70 2.69 5.76 1.91
C ASP A 70 1.70 6.62 2.71
N LEU A 71 0.50 6.75 2.13
CA LEU A 71 -0.70 7.22 2.80
C LEU A 71 -1.75 6.11 2.72
N THR A 72 -2.20 5.60 3.86
CA THR A 72 -3.27 4.59 3.95
C THR A 72 -4.57 5.23 4.41
N ILE A 73 -5.70 4.83 3.84
CA ILE A 73 -7.02 5.31 4.27
C ILE A 73 -7.42 4.60 5.56
N LEU A 74 -7.59 5.34 6.65
CA LEU A 74 -8.11 4.80 7.92
C LEU A 74 -9.58 5.13 8.14
N GLU A 75 -10.05 6.23 7.57
CA GLU A 75 -11.42 6.68 7.72
C GLU A 75 -11.91 7.28 6.42
N LEU A 76 -13.14 6.94 6.05
CA LEU A 76 -13.77 7.48 4.86
C LEU A 76 -15.28 7.58 5.03
N ASN A 77 -15.80 8.79 4.95
CA ASN A 77 -17.23 9.09 4.95
C ASN A 77 -17.51 10.36 4.11
N GLN A 78 -18.76 10.81 4.06
CA GLN A 78 -19.17 11.96 3.24
C GLN A 78 -18.56 13.30 3.69
N GLU A 79 -18.02 13.38 4.90
CA GLU A 79 -17.49 14.60 5.49
C GLU A 79 -15.96 14.61 5.51
N ARG A 80 -15.34 13.44 5.73
CA ARG A 80 -13.93 13.32 6.06
C ARG A 80 -13.23 12.14 5.38
N ILE A 81 -11.97 12.37 5.04
CA ILE A 81 -10.97 11.38 4.64
C ILE A 81 -9.85 11.41 5.68
N GLY A 82 -9.69 10.34 6.45
CA GLY A 82 -8.59 10.17 7.41
C GLY A 82 -7.48 9.32 6.81
N LEU A 83 -6.28 9.89 6.65
CA LEU A 83 -5.12 9.24 6.08
C LEU A 83 -4.02 9.04 7.12
N GLN A 84 -3.41 7.86 7.16
CA GLN A 84 -2.21 7.57 7.94
C GLN A 84 -1.00 7.61 7.04
N TYR A 85 0.01 8.36 7.44
CA TYR A 85 1.33 8.37 6.82
C TYR A 85 2.26 7.40 7.52
N ASN A 86 2.90 6.54 6.73
CA ASN A 86 4.04 5.75 7.18
C ASN A 86 5.26 6.11 6.32
N GLU A 87 6.38 6.37 6.99
CA GLU A 87 7.68 6.50 6.33
C GLU A 87 8.49 5.23 6.55
N PHE A 88 9.26 4.81 5.54
CA PHE A 88 10.01 3.56 5.59
C PHE A 88 11.52 3.81 5.53
N TYR A 89 12.28 2.88 6.09
CA TYR A 89 13.71 2.75 5.87
C TYR A 89 14.00 1.34 5.37
N TYR A 90 15.00 1.23 4.49
CA TYR A 90 15.45 -0.07 4.03
C TYR A 90 16.40 -0.66 5.06
N GLN A 91 16.06 -1.84 5.58
CA GLN A 91 16.94 -2.64 6.40
C GLN A 91 17.68 -3.62 5.48
N PRO A 92 19.02 -3.51 5.33
CA PRO A 92 19.77 -4.44 4.52
C PRO A 92 19.74 -5.86 5.13
N PRO A 93 19.98 -6.89 4.30
CA PRO A 93 20.18 -8.25 4.79
C PRO A 93 21.29 -8.27 5.85
N HIS A 94 21.10 -9.04 6.91
CA HIS A 94 22.09 -9.17 7.98
C HIS A 94 22.02 -10.56 8.61
N THR A 95 23.13 -11.00 9.20
CA THR A 95 23.25 -12.33 9.79
C THR A 95 23.28 -12.23 11.31
N ILE A 96 22.44 -13.02 11.99
CA ILE A 96 22.46 -13.18 13.44
C ILE A 96 22.79 -14.64 13.74
N GLY A 97 23.98 -14.89 14.29
CA GLY A 97 24.51 -16.25 14.47
C GLY A 97 24.72 -16.94 13.12
N ASN A 98 24.02 -18.05 12.89
CA ASN A 98 24.05 -18.82 11.62
C ASN A 98 22.84 -18.55 10.71
N THR A 99 21.98 -17.58 11.06
CA THR A 99 20.76 -17.27 10.31
C THR A 99 20.91 -15.94 9.58
N THR A 100 20.78 -15.96 8.25
CA THR A 100 20.71 -14.75 7.43
C THR A 100 19.26 -14.29 7.31
N ILE A 101 19.01 -13.07 7.76
CA ILE A 101 17.71 -12.40 7.67
C ILE A 101 17.70 -11.60 6.36
N PRO A 102 16.71 -11.81 5.47
CA PRO A 102 16.59 -11.05 4.23
C PRO A 102 16.33 -9.57 4.53
N GLY A 103 16.82 -8.70 3.64
CA GLY A 103 16.56 -7.27 3.71
C GLY A 103 15.12 -6.92 3.35
N GLY A 104 14.67 -5.73 3.72
CA GLY A 104 13.31 -5.28 3.44
C GLY A 104 13.04 -3.85 3.88
N TRP A 105 11.90 -3.31 3.44
CA TRP A 105 11.41 -2.01 3.88
C TRP A 105 10.67 -2.15 5.21
N MET A 106 11.12 -1.38 6.20
CA MET A 106 10.57 -1.36 7.55
C MET A 106 9.98 0.02 7.82
N VAL A 107 8.83 0.08 8.49
CA VAL A 107 8.24 1.36 8.93
C VAL A 107 9.17 2.00 9.96
N LYS A 108 9.54 3.27 9.76
CA LYS A 108 10.28 4.07 10.74
C LYS A 108 9.45 4.22 12.00
N GLN A 109 10.01 3.87 13.15
CA GLN A 109 9.32 4.08 14.42
C GLN A 109 9.05 5.57 14.66
N GLY A 110 7.86 5.89 15.16
CA GLY A 110 7.41 7.26 15.39
C GLY A 110 6.83 7.98 14.17
N PHE A 111 6.86 7.37 12.99
CA PHE A 111 6.24 7.91 11.77
C PHE A 111 4.87 7.27 11.51
N ASN A 112 3.96 7.47 12.47
CA ASN A 112 2.51 7.21 12.36
C ASN A 112 1.86 8.58 12.58
N ASN A 113 1.67 9.34 11.50
CA ASN A 113 0.94 10.60 11.59
C ASN A 113 -0.39 10.46 10.88
N ARG A 114 -1.46 10.88 11.53
CA ARG A 114 -2.80 10.92 10.94
C ARG A 114 -3.11 12.33 10.46
N PHE A 115 -3.66 12.41 9.26
CA PHE A 115 -4.13 13.62 8.62
C PHE A 115 -5.61 13.46 8.28
N ASP A 116 -6.42 14.41 8.70
CA ASP A 116 -7.83 14.44 8.34
C ASP A 116 -8.06 15.55 7.31
N TYR A 117 -8.70 15.21 6.20
CA TYR A 117 -9.08 16.12 5.14
C TYR A 117 -10.61 16.16 5.02
N ALA A 118 -11.17 17.35 4.80
CA ALA A 118 -12.60 17.48 4.54
C ALA A 118 -12.90 17.09 3.08
N VAL A 119 -13.93 16.25 2.86
CA VAL A 119 -14.37 15.88 1.51
C VAL A 119 -14.85 17.11 0.73
N ALA A 120 -15.40 18.10 1.43
CA ALA A 120 -15.87 19.36 0.87
C ALA A 120 -14.74 20.19 0.21
N ASP A 121 -13.49 20.04 0.67
CA ASP A 121 -12.36 20.78 0.11
C ASP A 121 -11.97 20.28 -1.29
N LYS A 122 -12.44 19.09 -1.66
CA LYS A 122 -12.19 18.39 -2.94
C LYS A 122 -10.71 18.15 -3.28
N ILE A 123 -9.75 18.73 -2.56
CA ILE A 123 -8.32 18.61 -2.80
C ILE A 123 -7.60 18.15 -1.54
N VAL A 124 -6.92 17.02 -1.63
CA VAL A 124 -5.98 16.53 -0.61
C VAL A 124 -4.57 16.98 -1.00
N ARG A 125 -3.85 17.64 -0.08
CA ARG A 125 -2.47 18.12 -0.32
C ARG A 125 -1.51 17.44 0.64
N PHE A 126 -0.45 16.83 0.12
CA PHE A 126 0.53 16.14 0.93
C PHE A 126 1.93 16.22 0.33
N LYS A 127 2.92 16.74 1.08
CA LYS A 127 4.35 16.82 0.66
C LYS A 127 4.56 17.27 -0.81
N GLY A 128 3.81 18.28 -1.24
CA GLY A 128 3.90 18.86 -2.60
C GLY A 128 3.05 18.15 -3.67
N TYR A 129 2.42 17.03 -3.33
CA TYR A 129 1.43 16.34 -4.15
C TYR A 129 0.04 16.92 -3.93
N GLU A 130 -0.79 16.87 -4.98
CA GLU A 130 -2.19 17.28 -4.93
C GLU A 130 -3.07 16.21 -5.55
N PHE A 131 -4.17 15.88 -4.87
CA PHE A 131 -5.14 14.89 -5.32
C PHE A 131 -6.53 15.50 -5.33
N GLU A 132 -7.24 15.32 -6.43
CA GLU A 132 -8.64 15.71 -6.55
C GLU A 132 -9.56 14.56 -6.16
N VAL A 133 -10.45 14.82 -5.22
CA VAL A 133 -11.52 13.93 -4.78
C VAL A 133 -12.72 14.11 -5.70
N LEU A 134 -12.96 13.12 -6.56
CA LEU A 134 -14.06 13.14 -7.52
C LEU A 134 -15.38 12.80 -6.82
N SER A 135 -15.41 11.69 -6.08
CA SER A 135 -16.56 11.28 -5.27
C SER A 135 -16.15 10.44 -4.07
N VAL A 136 -17.04 10.40 -3.07
CA VAL A 136 -16.97 9.44 -1.96
C VAL A 136 -18.33 8.80 -1.85
N GLU A 137 -18.43 7.50 -2.13
CA GLU A 137 -19.70 6.78 -2.19
C GLU A 137 -19.48 5.34 -1.74
N ASN A 138 -20.44 4.77 -1.01
CA ASN A 138 -20.42 3.36 -0.59
C ASN A 138 -19.12 2.93 0.13
N GLY A 139 -18.51 3.81 0.92
CA GLY A 139 -17.25 3.54 1.63
C GLY A 139 -16.01 3.51 0.73
N GLN A 140 -16.11 4.04 -0.49
CA GLN A 140 -15.01 4.17 -1.44
C GLN A 140 -14.82 5.62 -1.85
N ILE A 141 -13.58 5.98 -2.17
CA ILE A 141 -13.19 7.28 -2.70
C ILE A 141 -12.73 7.08 -4.14
N LYS A 142 -13.29 7.88 -5.03
CA LYS A 142 -12.78 8.05 -6.39
C LYS A 142 -11.96 9.34 -6.43
N TYR A 143 -10.72 9.25 -6.87
CA TYR A 143 -9.79 10.39 -6.88
C TYR A 143 -8.82 10.30 -8.06
N ARG A 144 -8.09 11.38 -8.32
CA ARG A 144 -6.96 11.40 -9.26
C ARG A 144 -5.86 12.31 -8.74
N ARG A 145 -4.61 12.01 -9.10
CA ARG A 145 -3.47 12.90 -8.79
C ARG A 145 -3.41 14.03 -9.81
N LEU A 146 -3.27 15.27 -9.34
CA LEU A 146 -3.09 16.47 -10.15
C LEU A 146 -1.62 16.84 -10.31
N LYS A 147 -0.83 16.65 -9.26
CA LYS A 147 0.59 16.99 -9.16
C LYS A 147 1.29 16.04 -8.22
#